data_AF-A0A2P5DED1-F1
#
_entry.id   AF-A0A2P5DED1-F1
#
_cell.length_a   1.000
_cell.length_b   1.000
_cell.length_c   1.000
_cell.angle_alpha   90.00
_cell.angle_beta   90.00
_cell.angle_gamma   90.00
#
_symmetry.space_group_name_H-M   'P 1'
#
loop_
_entity.id
_entity.type
_entity.pdbx_description
1 polymer ?
#
loop_
_entity_poly.entity_id
_entity_poly.type
_entity_poly.pdbx_seq_one_letter_code
_entity_poly.pdbx_strand_id
1 'polypeptide(L)'
;MYVLLFLILISQGIHCLQCHQDERSTLLQLKSSFTISTSTDFYDYDDQYYKSTWPPETDSWDENTNCCTAWSGVTCDNASWHVIKLDLSCSSRILGTLSSNNSLVFLNHLQRLDLSRNDFRGSPTSSKFGQFKNMTHLFLFESNFSGLVPLEISNLSNLISFELSSYEFRATAEMKAATFKAIVQNRKSPKQLLLASVYMSNVPPSLMMNFSSSSLESLDLSFCFCKKIITCKYVQYIRLQPFITKYFTNNVSKIIML
;
A
#
# COMPACT_ATOMS: atom_id res chain seq x y z
N MET A 1 -53.48 -2.87 5.58
CA MET A 1 -52.51 -3.82 5.00
C MET A 1 -51.59 -3.16 3.98
N TYR A 2 -52.10 -2.34 3.05
CA TYR A 2 -51.28 -1.65 2.03
C TYR A 2 -50.27 -0.63 2.59
N VAL A 3 -50.60 0.11 3.66
CA VAL A 3 -49.69 1.07 4.30
C VAL A 3 -48.47 0.38 4.92
N LEU A 4 -48.67 -0.79 5.54
CA LEU A 4 -47.59 -1.60 6.11
C LEU A 4 -46.67 -2.19 5.01
N LEU A 5 -47.25 -2.66 3.90
CA LEU A 5 -46.47 -3.13 2.74
C LEU A 5 -45.67 -2.00 2.07
N PHE A 6 -46.22 -0.79 2.00
CA PHE A 6 -45.52 0.39 1.47
C PHE A 6 -44.36 0.81 2.38
N LEU A 7 -44.54 0.78 3.71
CA LEU A 7 -43.49 1.06 4.69
C LEU A 7 -42.38 -0.01 4.69
N ILE A 8 -42.72 -1.28 4.48
CA ILE A 8 -41.74 -2.39 4.34
C ILE A 8 -40.95 -2.27 3.03
N LEU A 9 -41.59 -1.85 1.94
CA LEU A 9 -40.89 -1.57 0.66
C LEU A 9 -39.97 -0.34 0.77
N ILE A 10 -40.37 0.67 1.54
CA ILE A 10 -39.50 1.82 1.85
C ILE A 10 -38.35 1.40 2.76
N SER A 11 -38.56 0.54 3.77
CA SER A 11 -37.46 0.05 4.62
C SER A 11 -36.48 -0.82 3.83
N GLN A 12 -36.96 -1.66 2.92
CA GLN A 12 -36.12 -2.45 2.01
C GLN A 12 -35.41 -1.60 0.95
N GLY A 13 -35.99 -0.47 0.54
CA GLY A 13 -35.37 0.50 -0.39
C GLY A 13 -34.37 1.46 0.27
N ILE A 14 -34.45 1.69 1.57
CA ILE A 14 -33.52 2.55 2.33
C ILE A 14 -32.23 1.80 2.71
N HIS A 15 -32.23 0.46 2.72
CA HIS A 15 -31.05 -0.35 3.04
C HIS A 15 -29.91 -0.27 2.01
N CYS A 16 -30.11 0.37 0.87
CA CYS A 16 -29.04 0.63 -0.12
C CYS A 16 -28.28 1.95 0.09
N LEU A 17 -28.62 2.77 1.09
CA LEU A 17 -27.94 4.05 1.34
C LEU A 17 -27.07 4.03 2.60
N GLN A 18 -26.69 2.84 3.07
CA GLN A 18 -25.88 2.66 4.27
C GLN A 18 -24.67 1.79 3.96
N CYS A 19 -23.48 2.26 4.37
CA CYS A 19 -22.28 1.44 4.42
C CYS A 19 -22.57 0.07 5.06
N HIS A 20 -22.09 -1.00 4.42
CA HIS A 20 -22.31 -2.37 4.91
C HIS A 20 -21.84 -2.49 6.35
N GLN A 21 -22.69 -3.08 7.20
CA GLN A 21 -22.47 -3.10 8.65
C GLN A 21 -21.11 -3.74 9.02
N ASP A 22 -20.75 -4.84 8.36
CA ASP A 22 -19.51 -5.56 8.63
C ASP A 22 -18.27 -4.75 8.21
N GLU A 23 -18.34 -3.99 7.11
CA GLU A 23 -17.26 -3.11 6.66
C GLU A 23 -17.12 -1.91 7.60
N ARG A 24 -18.24 -1.33 8.05
CA ARG A 24 -18.26 -0.26 9.07
C ARG A 24 -17.60 -0.71 10.37
N SER A 25 -18.02 -1.87 10.90
CA SER A 25 -17.44 -2.45 12.12
C SER A 25 -15.96 -2.79 11.93
N THR A 26 -15.58 -3.30 10.76
CA THR A 26 -14.19 -3.58 10.41
C THR A 26 -13.32 -2.33 10.44
N LEU A 27 -13.80 -1.23 9.87
CA LEU A 27 -13.10 0.06 9.88
C LEU A 27 -12.99 0.64 11.29
N LEU A 28 -14.04 0.59 12.11
CA LEU A 28 -13.95 1.03 13.52
C LEU A 28 -12.94 0.19 14.32
N GLN A 29 -12.92 -1.14 14.08
CA GLN A 29 -11.93 -2.01 14.69
C GLN A 29 -10.51 -1.68 14.20
N LEU A 30 -10.34 -1.36 12.91
CA LEU A 30 -9.07 -0.87 12.38
C LEU A 30 -8.62 0.41 13.08
N LYS A 31 -9.51 1.40 13.27
CA LYS A 31 -9.21 2.64 14.01
C LYS A 31 -8.72 2.34 15.43
N SER A 32 -9.29 1.34 16.09
CA SER A 32 -8.85 0.90 17.43
C SER A 32 -7.50 0.15 17.44
N SER A 33 -6.98 -0.27 16.29
CA SER A 33 -5.76 -1.08 16.20
C SER A 33 -4.46 -0.26 16.20
N PHE A 34 -4.56 1.06 16.04
CA PHE A 34 -3.42 1.98 16.08
C PHE A 34 -3.68 3.15 17.03
N THR A 35 -2.61 3.81 17.45
CA THR A 35 -2.66 5.03 18.25
C THR A 35 -2.63 6.23 17.34
N ILE A 36 -3.44 7.25 17.62
CA ILE A 36 -3.35 8.54 16.94
C ILE A 36 -2.52 9.48 17.83
N SER A 37 -1.41 9.98 17.32
CA SER A 37 -0.59 10.99 17.98
C SER A 37 -1.39 12.28 18.16
N THR A 38 -1.41 12.81 19.39
CA THR A 38 -1.91 14.15 19.67
C THR A 38 -0.89 15.24 19.35
N SER A 39 0.38 14.87 19.18
CA SER A 39 1.43 15.77 18.72
C SER A 39 1.27 16.04 17.23
N THR A 40 1.14 17.32 16.87
CA THR A 40 1.34 17.79 15.49
C THR A 40 2.81 17.97 15.15
N ASP A 41 3.69 17.90 16.16
CA ASP A 41 5.13 17.99 15.97
C ASP A 41 5.64 16.64 15.46
N PHE A 42 6.03 16.63 14.20
CA PHE A 42 6.72 15.53 13.55
C PHE A 42 8.06 16.07 13.04
N TYR A 43 9.12 15.30 13.22
CA TYR A 43 10.44 15.66 12.69
C TYR A 43 10.48 15.19 11.23
N ASP A 44 10.40 16.14 10.30
CA ASP A 44 10.83 15.95 8.91
C ASP A 44 12.31 16.33 8.81
N TYR A 45 13.11 15.51 8.12
CA TYR A 45 14.58 15.50 8.27
C TYR A 45 15.30 16.60 7.47
N ASP A 46 14.56 17.46 6.76
CA ASP A 46 15.14 18.61 6.04
C ASP A 46 15.44 19.82 6.97
N ASP A 47 15.48 19.58 8.29
CA ASP A 47 15.67 20.59 9.35
C ASP A 47 14.64 21.75 9.28
N GLN A 48 13.53 21.52 8.59
CA GLN A 48 12.36 22.39 8.56
C GLN A 48 11.29 21.79 9.45
N TYR A 49 10.94 22.54 10.50
CA TYR A 49 9.84 22.24 11.40
C TYR A 49 8.51 22.20 10.62
N TYR A 50 8.08 21.00 10.21
CA TYR A 50 6.77 20.77 9.61
C TYR A 50 5.79 20.33 10.69
N LYS A 51 4.87 21.22 11.07
CA LYS A 51 3.65 20.80 11.76
C LYS A 51 2.86 19.91 10.80
N SER A 52 2.48 18.71 11.25
CA SER A 52 1.42 17.95 10.61
C SER A 52 0.19 18.84 10.54
N THR A 53 -0.10 19.32 9.34
CA THR A 53 -1.20 20.24 9.05
C THR A 53 -2.49 19.49 8.74
N TRP A 54 -2.40 18.17 8.59
CA TRP A 54 -3.50 17.32 8.15
C TRP A 54 -3.99 16.47 9.33
N PRO A 55 -5.25 16.64 9.77
CA PRO A 55 -5.82 15.73 10.75
C PRO A 55 -5.88 14.31 10.19
N PRO A 56 -5.74 13.28 11.04
CA PRO A 56 -6.00 11.90 10.63
C PRO A 56 -7.40 11.77 10.02
N GLU A 57 -7.48 11.07 8.88
CA GLU A 57 -8.75 10.83 8.18
C GLU A 57 -9.80 10.16 9.09
N THR A 58 -9.33 9.37 10.05
CA THR A 58 -10.15 8.65 11.03
C THR A 58 -10.85 9.54 12.06
N ASP A 59 -10.52 10.83 12.17
CA ASP A 59 -11.21 11.76 13.08
C ASP A 59 -12.69 11.91 12.73
N SER A 60 -13.02 11.81 11.44
CA SER A 60 -14.40 11.85 10.94
C SER A 60 -15.22 10.57 11.21
N TRP A 61 -14.58 9.49 11.68
CA TRP A 61 -15.23 8.19 11.80
C TRP A 61 -16.05 8.10 13.08
N ASP A 62 -17.36 8.18 12.90
CA ASP A 62 -18.37 8.12 13.96
C ASP A 62 -19.31 6.92 13.73
N GLU A 63 -19.54 6.12 14.78
CA GLU A 63 -20.35 4.90 14.75
C GLU A 63 -21.82 5.12 14.33
N ASN A 64 -22.31 6.34 14.48
CA ASN A 64 -23.69 6.73 14.17
C ASN A 64 -23.83 7.30 12.76
N THR A 65 -22.74 7.39 12.00
CA THR A 65 -22.74 7.95 10.65
C THR A 65 -22.47 6.89 9.58
N ASN A 66 -22.75 7.22 8.32
CA ASN A 66 -22.49 6.34 7.18
C ASN A 66 -21.03 6.49 6.72
N CYS A 67 -20.28 5.38 6.76
CA CYS A 67 -18.87 5.37 6.37
C CYS A 67 -18.62 5.81 4.91
N CYS A 68 -19.55 5.53 3.99
CA CYS A 68 -19.37 5.84 2.57
C CYS A 68 -19.59 7.31 2.21
N THR A 69 -20.26 8.07 3.08
CA THR A 69 -20.64 9.46 2.79
C THR A 69 -20.09 10.46 3.79
N ALA A 70 -19.78 10.03 5.02
CA ALA A 70 -19.36 10.90 6.11
C ALA A 70 -17.90 10.69 6.53
N TRP A 71 -17.31 9.51 6.27
CA TRP A 71 -15.96 9.21 6.73
C TRP A 71 -14.93 9.59 5.69
N SER A 72 -14.09 10.56 6.04
CA SER A 72 -12.92 10.93 5.27
C SER A 72 -11.99 9.72 5.13
N GLY A 73 -11.28 9.67 3.99
CA GLY A 73 -10.45 8.53 3.62
C GLY A 73 -11.19 7.28 3.16
N VAL A 74 -12.51 7.19 3.29
CA VAL A 74 -13.31 6.04 2.83
C VAL A 74 -14.00 6.37 1.52
N THR A 75 -13.89 5.49 0.53
CA THR A 75 -14.65 5.59 -0.73
C THR A 75 -15.30 4.26 -1.04
N CYS A 76 -16.60 4.32 -1.34
CA CYS A 76 -17.40 3.15 -1.68
C CYS A 76 -17.75 3.12 -3.17
N ASP A 77 -18.06 1.93 -3.66
CA ASP A 77 -18.60 1.73 -5.00
C ASP A 77 -20.03 2.31 -5.09
N ASN A 78 -20.32 3.07 -6.14
CA ASN A 78 -21.59 3.78 -6.28
C ASN A 78 -22.81 2.86 -6.47
N ALA A 79 -22.61 1.61 -6.91
CA ALA A 79 -23.69 0.68 -7.17
C ALA A 79 -23.93 -0.28 -5.99
N SER A 80 -22.85 -0.83 -5.44
CA SER A 80 -22.88 -1.87 -4.39
C SER A 80 -22.66 -1.33 -2.98
N TRP A 81 -22.20 -0.09 -2.84
CA TRP A 81 -21.88 0.57 -1.57
C TRP A 81 -20.81 -0.13 -0.74
N HIS A 82 -20.04 -1.03 -1.36
CA HIS A 82 -18.89 -1.66 -0.73
C HIS A 82 -17.68 -0.73 -0.70
N VAL A 83 -16.87 -0.84 0.35
CA VAL A 83 -15.64 -0.05 0.47
C VAL A 83 -14.60 -0.52 -0.56
N ILE A 84 -14.23 0.37 -1.48
CA ILE A 84 -13.29 0.09 -2.57
C ILE A 84 -11.96 0.84 -2.42
N LYS A 85 -11.94 1.97 -1.71
CA LYS A 85 -10.70 2.69 -1.40
C LYS A 85 -10.69 3.09 0.07
N LEU A 86 -9.56 2.84 0.71
CA LEU A 86 -9.22 3.31 2.04
C LEU A 86 -7.90 4.10 1.96
N ASP A 87 -7.97 5.37 2.32
CA ASP A 87 -6.87 6.32 2.29
C ASP A 87 -6.70 6.90 3.68
N LEU A 88 -5.63 6.49 4.35
CA LEU A 88 -5.26 6.97 5.68
C LEU A 88 -3.90 7.70 5.61
N SER A 89 -3.50 8.15 4.42
CA SER A 89 -2.17 8.67 4.16
C SER A 89 -1.95 10.07 4.73
N CYS A 90 -0.69 10.50 4.77
CA CYS A 90 -0.25 11.90 4.99
C CYS A 90 -0.64 12.55 6.33
N SER A 91 -1.25 11.82 7.26
CA SER A 91 -1.54 12.36 8.58
C SER A 91 -0.28 12.51 9.44
N SER A 92 0.76 11.68 9.20
CA SER A 92 1.95 11.48 10.04
C SER A 92 1.67 11.16 11.51
N ARG A 93 0.40 10.93 11.85
CA ARG A 93 -0.12 10.84 13.22
C ARG A 93 -0.65 9.46 13.55
N ILE A 94 -0.83 8.58 12.57
CA ILE A 94 -1.12 7.17 12.83
C ILE A 94 0.17 6.50 13.29
N LEU A 95 0.17 6.02 14.53
CA LEU A 95 1.26 5.37 15.23
C LEU A 95 0.91 3.92 15.62
N GLY A 96 1.92 3.05 15.67
CA GLY A 96 1.77 1.71 16.27
C GLY A 96 1.72 0.58 15.25
N THR A 97 1.27 -0.60 15.67
CA THR A 97 1.36 -1.81 14.84
C THR A 97 0.04 -2.13 14.18
N LEU A 98 0.03 -2.31 12.86
CA LEU A 98 -1.07 -3.01 12.19
C LEU A 98 -1.00 -4.47 12.61
N SER A 99 -1.70 -4.80 13.69
CA SER A 99 -1.60 -6.12 14.29
C SER A 99 -1.90 -7.22 13.27
N SER A 100 -1.26 -8.38 13.41
CA SER A 100 -1.55 -9.57 12.61
C SER A 100 -3.01 -10.01 12.72
N ASN A 101 -3.73 -9.57 13.75
CA ASN A 101 -5.15 -9.82 13.97
C ASN A 101 -6.07 -8.74 13.38
N ASN A 102 -5.56 -7.84 12.53
CA ASN A 102 -6.39 -6.83 11.92
C ASN A 102 -7.51 -7.44 11.05
N SER A 103 -8.70 -6.86 11.18
CA SER A 103 -9.92 -7.23 10.47
C SER A 103 -9.98 -6.65 9.06
N LEU A 104 -8.95 -5.91 8.65
CA LEU A 104 -8.80 -5.27 7.34
C LEU A 104 -9.17 -6.20 6.18
N VAL A 105 -8.87 -7.50 6.30
CA VAL A 105 -9.20 -8.54 5.31
C VAL A 105 -10.68 -8.70 5.03
N PHE A 106 -11.58 -8.24 5.90
CA PHE A 106 -13.03 -8.28 5.66
C PHE A 106 -13.52 -7.20 4.69
N LEU A 107 -12.67 -6.21 4.35
CA LEU A 107 -12.91 -5.29 3.23
C LEU A 107 -12.60 -6.00 1.90
N ASN A 108 -13.38 -7.03 1.57
CA ASN A 108 -13.11 -7.94 0.46
C ASN A 108 -13.11 -7.25 -0.92
N HIS A 109 -13.79 -6.11 -1.02
CA HIS A 109 -13.92 -5.33 -2.25
C HIS A 109 -12.83 -4.28 -2.41
N LEU A 110 -11.92 -4.15 -1.45
CA LEU A 110 -10.90 -3.11 -1.43
C LEU A 110 -9.98 -3.22 -2.66
N GLN A 111 -9.93 -2.13 -3.42
CA GLN A 111 -9.12 -1.96 -4.62
C GLN A 111 -7.91 -1.08 -4.35
N ARG A 112 -7.99 -0.15 -3.41
CA ARG A 112 -6.88 0.73 -3.05
C ARG A 112 -6.75 0.84 -1.53
N LEU A 113 -5.54 0.59 -1.05
CA LEU A 113 -5.14 0.83 0.33
C LEU A 113 -3.94 1.76 0.36
N ASP A 114 -4.12 2.94 0.94
CA ASP A 114 -3.07 3.94 1.12
C ASP A 114 -2.83 4.16 2.61
N LEU A 115 -1.68 3.70 3.08
CA LEU A 115 -1.23 3.89 4.47
C LEU A 115 0.02 4.76 4.53
N SER A 116 0.43 5.34 3.39
CA SER A 116 1.68 6.05 3.23
C SER A 116 1.82 7.25 4.17
N ARG A 117 3.06 7.65 4.48
CA ARG A 117 3.34 8.86 5.29
C ARG A 117 2.69 8.84 6.67
N ASN A 118 2.85 7.71 7.36
CA ASN A 118 2.50 7.50 8.76
C ASN A 118 3.69 6.84 9.49
N ASP A 119 3.60 6.56 10.79
CA ASP A 119 4.68 5.87 11.51
C ASP A 119 4.17 4.58 12.16
N PHE A 120 4.24 3.47 11.43
CA PHE A 120 3.88 2.15 11.97
C PHE A 120 4.98 1.54 12.86
N ARG A 121 5.96 2.34 13.34
CA ARG A 121 6.94 1.97 14.37
C ARG A 121 7.66 0.63 14.15
N GLY A 122 8.02 0.34 12.91
CA GLY A 122 8.68 -0.92 12.55
C GLY A 122 7.73 -2.11 12.48
N SER A 123 6.42 -1.92 12.31
CA SER A 123 5.46 -3.01 12.16
C SER A 123 5.85 -3.91 10.97
N PRO A 124 5.80 -5.24 11.10
CA PRO A 124 6.00 -6.13 9.96
C PRO A 124 4.99 -5.89 8.84
N THR A 125 5.42 -6.02 7.58
CA THR A 125 4.49 -6.03 6.45
C THR A 125 3.60 -7.29 6.53
N SER A 126 2.28 -7.11 6.62
CA SER A 126 1.36 -8.21 6.91
C SER A 126 1.07 -9.09 5.68
N SER A 127 1.16 -10.42 5.83
CA SER A 127 0.79 -11.38 4.77
C SER A 127 -0.69 -11.30 4.39
N LYS A 128 -1.53 -10.77 5.29
CA LYS A 128 -2.95 -10.50 5.05
C LYS A 128 -3.21 -9.57 3.87
N PHE A 129 -2.26 -8.70 3.52
CA PHE A 129 -2.39 -7.87 2.32
C PHE A 129 -2.58 -8.71 1.06
N GLY A 130 -2.03 -9.93 0.99
CA GLY A 130 -2.24 -10.86 -0.13
C GLY A 130 -3.65 -11.47 -0.24
N GLN A 131 -4.55 -11.18 0.69
CA GLN A 131 -5.92 -11.71 0.70
C GLN A 131 -6.90 -10.82 -0.09
N PHE A 132 -6.58 -9.55 -0.32
CA PHE A 132 -7.42 -8.61 -1.06
C PHE A 132 -7.49 -8.92 -2.56
N LYS A 133 -8.47 -9.73 -2.97
CA LYS A 133 -8.55 -10.24 -4.36
C LYS A 133 -8.75 -9.14 -5.40
N ASN A 134 -9.35 -8.02 -5.01
CA ASN A 134 -9.62 -6.89 -5.90
C ASN A 134 -8.56 -5.78 -5.81
N MET A 135 -7.49 -5.97 -5.03
CA MET A 135 -6.46 -4.95 -4.83
C MET A 135 -5.77 -4.60 -6.14
N THR A 136 -5.73 -3.30 -6.43
CA THR A 136 -5.05 -2.69 -7.58
C THR A 136 -3.92 -1.77 -7.14
N HIS A 137 -4.03 -1.10 -6.00
CA HIS A 137 -3.04 -0.15 -5.52
C HIS A 137 -2.77 -0.35 -4.03
N LEU A 138 -1.52 -0.68 -3.68
CA LEU A 138 -1.08 -0.85 -2.29
C LEU A 138 0.10 0.08 -2.01
N PHE A 139 -0.13 1.08 -1.18
CA PHE A 139 0.85 2.14 -0.89
C PHE A 139 1.22 2.16 0.58
N LEU A 140 2.48 1.82 0.85
CA LEU A 140 3.09 1.66 2.17
C LEU A 140 4.40 2.46 2.30
N PHE A 141 4.67 3.38 1.37
CA PHE A 141 5.90 4.17 1.35
C PHE A 141 5.94 5.15 2.52
N GLU A 142 7.15 5.47 2.99
CA GLU A 142 7.35 6.43 4.09
C GLU A 142 6.43 6.09 5.28
N SER A 143 6.40 4.82 5.69
CA SER A 143 5.45 4.35 6.71
C SER A 143 6.11 3.59 7.87
N ASN A 144 7.44 3.49 7.84
CA ASN A 144 8.24 2.75 8.81
C ASN A 144 7.79 1.27 8.99
N PHE A 145 7.32 0.60 7.92
CA PHE A 145 7.15 -0.85 7.94
C PHE A 145 8.51 -1.56 7.96
N SER A 146 8.58 -2.73 8.60
CA SER A 146 9.81 -3.51 8.71
C SER A 146 9.62 -4.99 8.39
N GLY A 147 10.70 -5.76 8.55
CA GLY A 147 10.69 -7.21 8.43
C GLY A 147 10.56 -7.67 6.98
N LEU A 148 10.24 -8.95 6.81
CA LEU A 148 10.14 -9.55 5.49
C LEU A 148 8.88 -9.09 4.76
N VAL A 149 9.02 -8.70 3.49
CA VAL A 149 7.87 -8.54 2.60
C VAL A 149 7.29 -9.92 2.29
N PRO A 150 6.02 -10.18 2.63
CA PRO A 150 5.42 -11.50 2.54
C PRO A 150 5.27 -11.96 1.08
N LEU A 151 5.45 -13.26 0.85
CA LEU A 151 5.29 -13.86 -0.47
C LEU A 151 3.85 -13.70 -0.98
N GLU A 152 2.89 -13.62 -0.07
CA GLU A 152 1.46 -13.47 -0.31
C GLU A 152 1.11 -12.20 -1.10
N ILE A 153 1.98 -11.18 -1.13
CA ILE A 153 1.79 -10.02 -2.03
C ILE A 153 1.72 -10.47 -3.50
N SER A 154 2.41 -11.54 -3.88
CA SER A 154 2.34 -12.11 -5.23
C SER A 154 0.98 -12.75 -5.58
N ASN A 155 0.09 -12.96 -4.59
CA ASN A 155 -1.27 -13.44 -4.82
C ASN A 155 -2.22 -12.33 -5.30
N LEU A 156 -1.80 -11.06 -5.25
CA LEU A 156 -2.58 -9.91 -5.69
C LEU A 156 -2.62 -9.82 -7.22
N SER A 157 -3.46 -10.66 -7.82
CA SER A 157 -3.47 -10.87 -9.26
C SER A 157 -4.03 -9.69 -10.09
N ASN A 158 -4.62 -8.70 -9.43
CA ASN A 158 -5.14 -7.47 -10.05
C ASN A 158 -4.27 -6.25 -9.73
N LEU A 159 -3.12 -6.44 -9.07
CA LEU A 159 -2.26 -5.35 -8.62
C LEU A 159 -1.70 -4.59 -9.81
N ILE A 160 -1.89 -3.27 -9.81
CA ILE A 160 -1.40 -2.34 -10.81
C ILE A 160 -0.17 -1.61 -10.27
N SER A 161 -0.22 -1.11 -9.04
CA SER A 161 0.89 -0.43 -8.39
C SER A 161 1.14 -0.96 -6.98
N PHE A 162 2.39 -1.24 -6.67
CA PHE A 162 2.87 -1.56 -5.34
C PHE A 162 4.02 -0.64 -4.97
N GLU A 163 3.86 0.10 -3.88
CA GLU A 163 4.86 1.03 -3.38
C GLU A 163 5.20 0.74 -1.93
N LEU A 164 6.48 0.52 -1.66
CA LEU A 164 7.03 0.28 -0.34
C LEU A 164 8.40 0.95 -0.26
N SER A 165 8.59 1.84 0.71
CA SER A 165 9.89 2.44 0.98
C SER A 165 10.07 2.69 2.47
N SER A 166 11.32 2.60 2.92
CA SER A 166 11.72 3.04 4.26
C SER A 166 12.10 4.52 4.26
N TYR A 167 11.97 5.16 5.43
CA TYR A 167 12.52 6.49 5.66
C TYR A 167 14.07 6.48 5.59
N GLU A 168 14.64 7.58 5.09
CA GLU A 168 16.03 8.00 5.32
C GLU A 168 17.14 6.96 5.07
N PHE A 169 17.01 6.13 4.04
CA PHE A 169 18.04 5.12 3.69
C PHE A 169 18.33 4.11 4.82
N ARG A 170 17.45 3.97 5.83
CA ARG A 170 17.53 2.89 6.81
C ARG A 170 16.51 1.84 6.42
N ALA A 171 16.92 0.93 5.54
CA ALA A 171 16.05 -0.16 5.11
C ALA A 171 15.65 -1.03 6.31
N THR A 172 14.38 -0.93 6.68
CA THR A 172 13.74 -1.72 7.74
C THR A 172 12.96 -2.89 7.15
N ALA A 173 12.43 -2.73 5.94
CA ALA A 173 11.76 -3.78 5.19
C ALA A 173 12.76 -4.55 4.32
N GLU A 174 12.56 -5.86 4.22
CA GLU A 174 13.41 -6.78 3.48
C GLU A 174 12.61 -7.57 2.44
N MET A 175 13.02 -7.45 1.19
CA MET A 175 12.49 -8.22 0.07
C MET A 175 13.43 -9.40 -0.25
N LYS A 176 12.91 -10.63 -0.15
CA LYS A 176 13.64 -11.84 -0.55
C LYS A 176 13.59 -12.03 -2.06
N ALA A 177 14.61 -12.68 -2.61
CA ALA A 177 14.65 -13.08 -4.02
C ALA A 177 13.43 -13.88 -4.48
N ALA A 178 12.92 -14.79 -3.65
CA ALA A 178 11.74 -15.58 -3.97
C ALA A 178 10.48 -14.70 -4.13
N THR A 179 10.25 -13.78 -3.19
CA THR A 179 9.14 -12.83 -3.25
C THR A 179 9.27 -11.90 -4.44
N PHE A 180 10.45 -11.30 -4.64
CA PHE A 180 10.69 -10.42 -5.79
C PHE A 180 10.45 -11.16 -7.11
N LYS A 181 10.99 -12.39 -7.25
CA LYS A 181 10.77 -13.26 -8.42
C LYS A 181 9.28 -13.52 -8.65
N ALA A 182 8.55 -13.87 -7.60
CA ALA A 182 7.13 -14.16 -7.68
C ALA A 182 6.29 -12.93 -8.08
N ILE A 183 6.73 -11.73 -7.74
CA ILE A 183 6.08 -10.48 -8.17
C ILE A 183 6.42 -10.18 -9.63
N VAL A 184 7.70 -10.18 -10.01
CA VAL A 184 8.14 -9.65 -11.32
C VAL A 184 8.08 -10.65 -12.46
N GLN A 185 8.12 -11.96 -12.19
CA GLN A 185 8.02 -12.99 -13.24
C GLN A 185 6.59 -13.53 -13.42
N ASN A 186 5.61 -12.99 -12.69
CA ASN A 186 4.21 -13.33 -12.84
C ASN A 186 3.62 -12.65 -14.08
N ARG A 187 2.81 -13.37 -14.87
CA ARG A 187 2.09 -12.80 -16.03
C ARG A 187 1.08 -11.72 -15.63
N LYS A 188 0.66 -11.71 -14.37
CA LYS A 188 -0.16 -10.67 -13.74
C LYS A 188 0.66 -9.81 -12.79
N SER A 189 1.90 -9.51 -13.16
CA SER A 189 2.78 -8.63 -12.39
C SER A 189 2.25 -7.19 -12.40
N PRO A 190 2.56 -6.37 -11.38
CA PRO A 190 2.13 -4.99 -11.37
C PRO A 190 2.79 -4.20 -12.50
N LYS A 191 2.13 -3.12 -12.92
CA LYS A 191 2.69 -2.14 -13.86
C LYS A 191 3.75 -1.26 -13.19
N GLN A 192 3.57 -0.98 -11.91
CA GLN A 192 4.47 -0.13 -11.13
C GLN A 192 4.91 -0.87 -9.87
N LEU A 193 6.22 -0.99 -9.69
CA LEU A 193 6.83 -1.58 -8.51
C LEU A 193 7.89 -0.62 -7.98
N LEU A 194 7.56 0.14 -6.94
CA LEU A 194 8.46 1.13 -6.35
C LEU A 194 8.91 0.62 -4.98
N LEU A 195 10.18 0.25 -4.87
CA LEU A 195 10.79 -0.40 -3.71
C LEU A 195 12.01 0.40 -3.20
N ALA A 196 11.98 1.72 -3.33
CA ALA A 196 13.10 2.57 -2.93
C ALA A 196 13.46 2.35 -1.45
N SER A 197 14.76 2.33 -1.13
CA SER A 197 15.25 2.12 0.25
C SER A 197 14.79 0.81 0.90
N VAL A 198 14.55 -0.26 0.13
CA VAL A 198 14.23 -1.61 0.64
C VAL A 198 15.48 -2.51 0.66
N TYR A 199 15.61 -3.35 1.68
CA TYR A 199 16.71 -4.32 1.77
C TYR A 199 16.46 -5.48 0.79
N MET A 200 17.33 -5.65 -0.21
CA MET A 200 17.17 -6.67 -1.24
C MET A 200 18.08 -7.87 -0.95
N SER A 201 17.52 -8.91 -0.35
CA SER A 201 18.26 -10.08 0.12
C SER A 201 18.41 -11.16 -0.93
N ASN A 202 19.67 -11.42 -1.33
CA ASN A 202 20.05 -12.49 -2.25
C ASN A 202 19.37 -12.43 -3.62
N VAL A 203 18.91 -11.26 -4.05
CA VAL A 203 18.33 -11.05 -5.39
C VAL A 203 19.47 -11.03 -6.41
N PRO A 204 19.56 -12.03 -7.33
CA PRO A 204 20.66 -12.06 -8.29
C PRO A 204 20.49 -10.96 -9.35
N PRO A 205 21.59 -10.39 -9.88
CA PRO A 205 21.53 -9.37 -10.94
C PRO A 205 20.68 -9.80 -12.14
N SER A 206 20.74 -11.08 -12.52
CA SER A 206 19.97 -11.64 -13.64
C SER A 206 18.46 -11.52 -13.46
N LEU A 207 17.97 -11.55 -12.22
CA LEU A 207 16.55 -11.35 -11.92
C LEU A 207 16.14 -9.88 -11.99
N MET A 208 17.07 -8.94 -11.75
CA MET A 208 16.85 -7.50 -11.89
C MET A 208 16.92 -7.00 -13.35
N MET A 209 17.32 -7.88 -14.28
CA MET A 209 17.49 -7.55 -15.70
C MET A 209 16.54 -8.36 -16.61
N ASN A 210 15.77 -9.30 -16.08
CA ASN A 210 14.89 -10.16 -16.87
C ASN A 210 13.42 -10.03 -16.45
N PHE A 211 12.73 -9.08 -17.09
CA PHE A 211 11.30 -8.81 -16.93
C PHE A 211 10.48 -9.20 -18.16
N SER A 212 11.02 -10.07 -19.01
CA SER A 212 10.42 -10.41 -20.32
C SER A 212 9.01 -11.00 -20.22
N SER A 213 8.67 -11.60 -19.08
CA SER A 213 7.35 -12.19 -18.79
C SER A 213 6.45 -11.29 -17.94
N SER A 214 6.87 -10.04 -17.71
CA SER A 214 6.23 -9.08 -16.82
C SER A 214 5.40 -8.05 -17.59
N SER A 215 4.38 -7.50 -16.92
CA SER A 215 3.63 -6.30 -17.34
C SER A 215 4.19 -5.01 -16.72
N LEU A 216 5.38 -5.07 -16.12
CA LEU A 216 6.02 -3.95 -15.45
C LEU A 216 6.38 -2.83 -16.45
N GLU A 217 5.89 -1.63 -16.17
CA GLU A 217 6.14 -0.39 -16.92
C GLU A 217 7.08 0.55 -16.15
N SER A 218 7.14 0.42 -14.82
CA SER A 218 7.99 1.23 -13.94
C SER A 218 8.53 0.41 -12.78
N LEU A 219 9.83 0.47 -12.56
CA LEU A 219 10.53 -0.19 -11.45
C LEU A 219 11.45 0.82 -10.76
N ASP A 220 11.26 1.05 -9.47
CA ASP A 220 12.21 1.82 -8.68
C ASP A 220 12.88 0.94 -7.63
N LEU A 221 14.21 0.80 -7.73
CA LEU A 221 15.06 0.11 -6.74
C LEU A 221 16.12 1.07 -6.17
N SER A 222 15.87 2.38 -6.25
CA SER A 222 16.80 3.40 -5.79
C SER A 222 17.11 3.21 -4.31
N PHE A 223 18.39 3.32 -3.95
CA PHE A 223 18.87 3.21 -2.57
C PHE A 223 18.57 1.86 -1.88
N CYS A 224 18.32 0.80 -2.65
CA CYS A 224 18.24 -0.55 -2.10
C CYS A 224 19.59 -1.06 -1.56
N PHE A 225 19.54 -1.79 -0.46
CA PHE A 225 20.74 -2.37 0.16
C PHE A 225 20.87 -3.84 -0.23
N CYS A 226 21.83 -4.13 -1.10
CA CYS A 226 22.19 -5.50 -1.49
C CYS A 226 23.33 -6.02 -0.59
N LYS A 227 23.19 -7.23 -0.02
CA LYS A 227 24.19 -7.89 0.85
C LYS A 227 25.54 -8.17 0.14
N LYS A 228 25.56 -8.19 -1.20
CA LYS A 228 26.77 -8.15 -2.04
C LYS A 228 26.89 -6.76 -2.66
N ILE A 229 28.00 -6.10 -2.34
CA ILE A 229 28.28 -4.64 -2.39
C ILE A 229 28.11 -3.93 -3.76
N ILE A 230 27.80 -4.63 -4.85
CA ILE A 230 27.99 -4.08 -6.21
C ILE A 230 26.69 -3.93 -7.03
N THR A 231 25.59 -4.63 -6.73
CA THR A 231 24.49 -4.74 -7.72
C THR A 231 23.39 -3.68 -7.62
N CYS A 232 23.00 -3.26 -6.41
CA CYS A 232 21.90 -2.29 -6.24
C CYS A 232 22.31 -0.84 -6.60
N LYS A 233 23.61 -0.50 -6.57
CA LYS A 233 24.10 0.87 -6.84
C LYS A 233 23.75 1.39 -8.25
N TYR A 234 23.45 0.50 -9.19
CA TYR A 234 23.28 0.84 -10.61
C TYR A 234 21.82 0.79 -11.10
N VAL A 235 20.85 0.44 -10.23
CA VAL A 235 19.43 0.40 -10.60
C VAL A 235 18.70 1.54 -9.89
N GLN A 236 18.88 2.76 -10.40
CA GLN A 236 18.09 3.92 -9.98
C GLN A 236 17.03 4.14 -11.06
N TYR A 237 15.80 3.74 -10.75
CA TYR A 237 14.59 3.96 -11.55
C TYR A 237 14.66 3.51 -13.03
N ILE A 238 13.99 2.39 -13.34
CA ILE A 238 13.83 1.88 -14.70
C ILE A 238 12.39 2.13 -15.16
N ARG A 239 12.23 2.98 -16.19
CA ARG A 239 10.96 3.07 -16.94
C ARG A 239 11.02 2.09 -18.12
N LEU A 240 10.23 1.03 -18.04
CA LEU A 240 10.09 0.01 -19.06
C LEU A 240 9.00 0.47 -20.04
N GLN A 241 9.34 1.36 -20.98
CA GLN A 241 8.44 1.61 -22.12
C GLN A 241 8.43 0.37 -23.04
N PRO A 242 7.39 0.17 -23.88
CA PRO A 242 7.30 -1.03 -24.73
C PRO A 242 8.50 -1.28 -25.65
N PHE A 243 9.41 -0.31 -25.85
CA PHE A 243 10.56 -0.48 -26.74
C PHE A 243 11.88 0.20 -26.33
N ILE A 244 12.04 0.88 -25.19
CA ILE A 244 13.35 1.50 -24.83
C ILE A 244 13.57 1.50 -23.32
N THR A 245 14.43 0.59 -22.83
CA THR A 245 15.04 0.69 -21.50
C THR A 245 16.07 1.82 -21.52
N LYS A 246 15.71 3.02 -21.09
CA LYS A 246 16.65 4.15 -20.99
C LYS A 246 17.22 4.19 -19.57
N TYR A 247 18.47 3.75 -19.43
CA TYR A 247 19.25 3.90 -18.20
C TYR A 247 19.65 5.37 -18.03
N PHE A 248 19.37 5.98 -16.88
CA PHE A 248 19.98 7.25 -16.48
C PHE A 248 21.21 6.95 -15.63
N THR A 249 22.35 6.70 -16.27
CA THR A 249 23.64 6.60 -15.57
C THR A 249 24.26 7.98 -15.41
N ASN A 250 24.18 8.58 -14.23
CA ASN A 250 25.14 9.61 -13.84
C ASN A 250 26.39 8.90 -13.32
N ASN A 251 27.41 8.90 -14.18
CA ASN A 251 28.80 8.53 -13.98
C ASN A 251 29.16 7.04 -13.74
N VAL A 252 29.83 6.53 -14.79
CA VAL A 252 30.72 5.36 -14.93
C VAL A 252 30.09 4.00 -15.23
N SER A 253 30.51 3.50 -16.40
CA SER A 253 30.41 2.15 -17.01
C SER A 253 29.16 1.80 -17.83
N LYS A 254 29.35 1.85 -19.15
CA LYS A 254 28.64 1.06 -20.17
C LYS A 254 28.38 -0.36 -19.69
N ILE A 255 27.16 -0.88 -19.89
CA ILE A 255 26.96 -2.27 -20.33
C ILE A 255 25.88 -2.28 -21.41
N ILE A 256 26.33 -2.52 -22.64
CA ILE A 256 25.55 -3.05 -23.75
C ILE A 256 25.44 -4.55 -23.50
N MET A 257 24.28 -5.15 -23.72
CA MET A 257 24.21 -6.47 -24.34
C MET A 257 22.89 -6.64 -25.08
N LEU A 258 23.02 -7.34 -26.21
CA LEU A 258 22.13 -7.46 -27.37
C LEU A 258 20.71 -7.93 -27.05
#